data_AF-A0A3D5X843-F1
#
_entry.id   AF-A0A3D5X843-F1
#
_cell.length_a   1.000
_cell.length_b   1.000
_cell.length_c   1.000
_cell.angle_alpha   90.00
_cell.angle_beta   90.00
_cell.angle_gamma   90.00
#
_symmetry.space_group_name_H-M   'P 1'
#
loop_
_entity.id
_entity.type
_entity.pdbx_description
1 polymer ?
#
loop_
_entity_poly.entity_id
_entity_poly.type
_entity_poly.pdbx_seq_one_letter_code
_entity_poly.pdbx_strand_id
1 'polypeptide(L)'
;EVKLEQLTHEALQENVTNIAGVPSWNLVMIRHILDYTGKDNLLEVWPNLELFTHGGVNFTPYREQFKKLIPSPDMRYLETYNASEGFFAIQDNPQTDDMLLMLDYGIFYEFIPLEELDSPNPSALTISDIKLNKNYAIVITTNS
;
A
#
# COMPACT_ATOMS: atom_id res chain seq x y z
N GLU A 1 -10.57 20.95 -5.63
CA GLU A 1 -10.01 22.06 -4.82
C GLU A 1 -10.46 22.00 -3.37
N VAL A 2 -11.74 22.27 -3.04
CA VAL A 2 -12.21 22.41 -1.63
C VAL A 2 -11.73 21.30 -0.68
N LYS A 3 -11.82 20.03 -1.08
CA LYS A 3 -11.37 18.89 -0.24
C LYS A 3 -9.88 18.96 0.10
N LEU A 4 -9.03 19.29 -0.88
CA LEU A 4 -7.58 19.36 -0.69
C LEU A 4 -7.20 20.57 0.15
N GLU A 5 -7.84 21.72 -0.08
CA GLU A 5 -7.59 22.93 0.70
C GLU A 5 -7.94 22.72 2.18
N GLN A 6 -9.13 22.16 2.46
CA GLN A 6 -9.55 21.87 3.82
C GLN A 6 -8.63 20.86 4.50
N LEU A 7 -8.27 19.77 3.80
CA LEU A 7 -7.34 18.78 4.34
C LEU A 7 -5.98 19.40 4.67
N THR A 8 -5.42 20.19 3.77
CA THR A 8 -4.15 20.90 3.99
C THR A 8 -4.24 21.80 5.22
N HIS A 9 -5.30 22.61 5.33
CA HIS A 9 -5.45 23.55 6.44
C HIS A 9 -5.44 22.84 7.80
N GLU A 10 -6.22 21.77 7.93
CA GLU A 10 -6.31 20.97 9.15
C GLU A 10 -4.99 20.23 9.44
N ALA A 11 -4.44 19.53 8.43
CA ALA A 11 -3.26 18.69 8.63
C ALA A 11 -1.98 19.48 8.96
N LEU A 12 -1.91 20.77 8.56
CA LEU A 12 -0.80 21.65 8.91
C LEU A 12 -0.74 22.04 10.38
N GLN A 13 -1.86 21.91 11.12
CA GLN A 13 -1.89 22.18 12.56
C GLN A 13 -1.43 20.98 13.39
N GLU A 14 -1.23 19.83 12.75
CA GLU A 14 -0.98 18.57 13.42
C GLU A 14 0.46 18.10 13.26
N ASN A 15 0.94 17.37 14.27
CA ASN A 15 2.21 16.64 14.18
C ASN A 15 1.99 15.30 13.47
N VAL A 16 1.93 15.33 12.14
CA VAL A 16 1.75 14.11 11.33
C VAL A 16 3.03 13.29 11.34
N THR A 17 3.00 12.13 11.98
CA THR A 17 4.14 11.19 12.02
C THR A 17 4.04 10.07 11.00
N ASN A 18 2.85 9.84 10.47
CA ASN A 18 2.58 8.78 9.52
C ASN A 18 1.51 9.16 8.51
N ILE A 19 1.62 8.60 7.30
CA ILE A 19 0.65 8.73 6.22
C ILE A 19 0.20 7.34 5.82
N ALA A 20 -1.05 7.19 5.39
CA ALA A 20 -1.57 5.93 4.88
C ALA A 20 -2.38 6.10 3.58
N GLY A 21 -2.37 5.07 2.74
CA GLY A 21 -3.26 4.94 1.59
C GLY A 21 -2.57 4.89 0.24
N VAL A 22 -3.33 5.17 -0.82
CA VAL A 22 -2.86 4.96 -2.19
C VAL A 22 -1.76 5.96 -2.57
N PRO A 23 -0.58 5.50 -3.06
CA PRO A 23 0.54 6.37 -3.46
C PRO A 23 0.17 7.50 -4.41
N SER A 24 -0.66 7.24 -5.42
CA SER A 24 -1.04 8.23 -6.43
C SER A 24 -1.81 9.41 -5.85
N TRP A 25 -2.73 9.15 -4.90
CA TRP A 25 -3.50 10.21 -4.23
C TRP A 25 -2.66 10.97 -3.21
N ASN A 26 -1.88 10.26 -2.40
CA ASN A 26 -0.97 10.87 -1.44
C ASN A 26 0.04 11.78 -2.13
N LEU A 27 0.51 11.40 -3.31
CA LEU A 27 1.42 12.25 -4.09
C LEU A 27 0.78 13.59 -4.50
N VAL A 28 -0.49 13.59 -4.91
CA VAL A 28 -1.24 14.82 -5.24
C VAL A 28 -1.39 15.69 -3.99
N MET A 29 -1.75 15.08 -2.86
CA MET A 29 -1.90 15.76 -1.58
C MET A 29 -0.59 16.39 -1.11
N ILE A 30 0.51 15.64 -1.11
CA ILE A 30 1.83 16.12 -0.68
C ILE A 30 2.27 17.31 -1.54
N ARG A 31 2.13 17.22 -2.87
CA ARG A 31 2.46 18.33 -3.77
C ARG A 31 1.65 19.58 -3.45
N HIS A 32 0.35 19.42 -3.24
CA HIS A 32 -0.53 20.54 -2.89
C HIS A 32 -0.14 21.19 -1.54
N ILE A 33 0.26 20.41 -0.54
CA ILE A 33 0.75 20.93 0.75
C ILE A 33 2.05 21.71 0.56
N LEU A 34 2.99 21.19 -0.22
CA LEU A 34 4.26 21.88 -0.49
C LEU A 34 4.04 23.18 -1.27
N ASP A 35 3.17 23.15 -2.28
CA ASP A 35 2.78 24.34 -3.05
C ASP A 35 2.11 25.40 -2.15
N TYR A 36 1.23 24.99 -1.23
CA TYR A 36 0.55 25.88 -0.29
C TYR A 36 1.51 26.51 0.74
N THR A 37 2.44 25.71 1.26
CA THR A 37 3.38 26.14 2.31
C THR A 37 4.63 26.82 1.77
N GLY A 38 4.93 26.66 0.47
CA GLY A 38 6.17 27.12 -0.16
C GLY A 38 7.41 26.36 0.32
N LYS A 39 7.23 25.12 0.78
CA LYS A 39 8.30 24.26 1.30
C LYS A 39 8.84 23.32 0.23
N ASP A 40 10.12 22.97 0.33
CA ASP A 40 10.77 22.11 -0.67
C ASP A 40 10.50 20.63 -0.41
N ASN A 41 10.30 20.24 0.85
CA ASN A 41 10.06 18.87 1.25
C ASN A 41 9.17 18.78 2.49
N LEU A 42 8.60 17.59 2.71
CA LEU A 42 7.54 17.37 3.70
C LEU A 42 8.05 17.37 5.15
N LEU A 43 9.36 17.16 5.36
CA LEU A 43 9.96 17.19 6.70
C LEU A 43 10.08 18.62 7.24
N GLU A 44 10.05 19.64 6.38
CA GLU A 44 9.93 21.03 6.81
C GLU A 44 8.52 21.37 7.33
N VAL A 45 7.53 20.58 6.91
CA VAL A 45 6.13 20.73 7.34
C VAL A 45 5.87 19.85 8.56
N TRP A 46 6.29 18.59 8.50
CA TRP A 46 6.11 17.58 9.54
C TRP A 46 7.46 16.94 9.91
N PRO A 47 8.20 17.53 10.87
CA PRO A 47 9.55 17.08 11.21
C PRO A 47 9.64 15.66 11.77
N ASN A 48 8.53 15.12 12.30
CA ASN A 48 8.47 13.79 12.90
C ASN A 48 7.83 12.75 11.98
N LEU A 49 7.67 13.03 10.68
CA LEU A 49 7.17 12.07 9.72
C LEU A 49 8.19 10.93 9.51
N GLU A 50 7.75 9.71 9.79
CA GLU A 50 8.62 8.52 9.79
C GLU A 50 8.05 7.31 9.05
N LEU A 51 6.76 7.30 8.70
CA LEU A 51 6.12 6.14 8.10
C LEU A 51 5.12 6.50 7.00
N PHE A 52 5.19 5.78 5.88
CA PHE A 52 4.14 5.74 4.88
C PHE A 52 3.67 4.30 4.66
N THR A 53 2.45 3.99 5.10
CA THR A 53 1.80 2.70 4.83
C THR A 53 1.00 2.79 3.54
N HIS A 54 1.36 2.00 2.54
CA HIS A 54 0.79 2.13 1.19
C HIS A 54 0.16 0.85 0.68
N GLY A 55 -0.84 1.00 -0.19
CA GLY A 55 -1.53 -0.12 -0.82
C GLY A 55 -2.36 0.32 -2.03
N GLY A 56 -3.07 -0.63 -2.63
CA GLY A 56 -4.00 -0.41 -3.75
C GLY A 56 -3.35 -0.25 -5.13
N VAL A 57 -2.09 0.17 -5.23
CA VAL A 57 -1.29 0.15 -6.47
C VAL A 57 0.18 -0.16 -6.16
N ASN A 58 0.90 -0.68 -7.16
CA ASN A 58 2.35 -0.93 -7.05
C ASN A 58 3.08 0.37 -6.68
N PHE A 59 3.81 0.36 -5.56
CA PHE A 59 4.56 1.52 -5.07
C PHE A 59 5.90 1.73 -5.78
N THR A 60 6.48 0.69 -6.39
CA THR A 60 7.80 0.72 -7.04
C THR A 60 8.01 1.94 -7.95
N PRO A 61 7.07 2.33 -8.84
CA PRO A 61 7.23 3.50 -9.72
C PRO A 61 7.25 4.84 -8.97
N TYR A 62 6.68 4.91 -7.76
CA TYR A 62 6.56 6.12 -6.95
C TYR A 62 7.73 6.32 -5.98
N ARG A 63 8.49 5.26 -5.69
CA ARG A 63 9.51 5.23 -4.63
C ARG A 63 10.52 6.38 -4.73
N GLU A 64 11.10 6.59 -5.90
CA GLU A 64 12.09 7.67 -6.10
C GLU A 64 11.50 9.06 -5.98
N GLN A 65 10.21 9.22 -6.28
CA GLN A 65 9.53 10.48 -6.14
C GLN A 65 9.23 10.80 -4.67
N PHE A 66 8.79 9.81 -3.89
CA PHE A 66 8.57 9.96 -2.46
C PHE A 66 9.88 10.24 -1.71
N LYS A 67 10.99 9.59 -2.08
CA LYS A 67 12.32 9.91 -1.52
C LYS A 67 12.74 11.37 -1.72
N LYS A 68 12.36 11.99 -2.85
CA LYS A 68 12.64 13.43 -3.08
C LYS A 68 11.76 14.33 -2.21
N LEU A 69 10.49 13.95 -2.02
CA LEU A 69 9.52 14.72 -1.23
C LEU A 69 9.74 14.55 0.28
N ILE A 70 10.32 13.43 0.70
CA ILE A 70 10.58 13.07 2.10
C ILE A 70 12.03 12.57 2.18
N PRO A 71 13.03 13.49 2.16
CA PRO A 71 14.44 13.15 2.06
C PRO A 71 15.03 12.74 3.43
N SER A 72 14.41 11.74 4.08
CA SER A 72 14.91 11.14 5.32
C SER A 72 15.36 9.70 5.10
N PRO A 73 16.58 9.31 5.54
CA PRO A 73 17.00 7.92 5.54
C PRO A 73 16.22 7.06 6.54
N ASP A 74 15.58 7.68 7.54
CA ASP A 74 14.80 7.01 8.57
C ASP A 74 13.33 6.78 8.15
N MET A 75 12.92 7.32 7.00
CA MET A 75 11.56 7.18 6.47
C MET A 75 11.29 5.73 6.06
N ARG A 76 10.20 5.16 6.59
CA ARG A 76 9.76 3.79 6.31
C ARG A 76 8.61 3.78 5.32
N TYR A 77 8.61 2.78 4.45
CA TYR A 77 7.55 2.51 3.48
C TYR A 77 7.09 1.08 3.70
N LEU A 78 5.86 0.89 4.17
CA LEU A 78 5.30 -0.43 4.46
C LEU A 78 4.14 -0.74 3.53
N GLU A 79 4.19 -1.90 2.90
CA GLU A 79 3.17 -2.32 1.95
C GLU A 79 2.04 -3.11 2.62
N THR A 80 0.81 -2.81 2.19
CA THR A 80 -0.40 -3.53 2.54
C THR A 80 -1.16 -3.87 1.27
N TYR A 81 -1.69 -5.08 1.19
CA TYR A 81 -2.54 -5.49 0.08
C TYR A 81 -3.99 -5.60 0.55
N ASN A 82 -4.77 -4.55 0.25
CA ASN A 82 -6.18 -4.47 0.55
C ASN A 82 -6.99 -3.97 -0.65
N ALA A 83 -8.27 -4.33 -0.69
CA ALA A 83 -9.25 -3.88 -1.67
C ALA A 83 -10.63 -3.75 -1.01
N SER A 84 -11.65 -3.35 -1.77
CA SER A 84 -13.04 -3.33 -1.30
C SER A 84 -13.54 -4.71 -0.87
N GLU A 85 -13.00 -5.75 -1.48
CA GLU A 85 -13.38 -7.15 -1.30
C GLU A 85 -12.70 -7.80 -0.08
N GLY A 86 -11.61 -7.22 0.45
CA GLY A 86 -10.91 -7.79 1.60
C GLY A 86 -9.54 -7.17 1.89
N PHE A 87 -8.95 -7.59 3.01
CA PHE A 87 -7.60 -7.24 3.42
C PHE A 87 -6.75 -8.52 3.40
N PHE A 88 -5.84 -8.62 2.44
CA PHE A 88 -5.24 -9.90 2.05
C PHE A 88 -3.85 -10.12 2.61
N ALA A 89 -2.96 -9.12 2.57
CA ALA A 89 -1.58 -9.31 2.98
C ALA A 89 -0.96 -8.06 3.61
N ILE A 90 0.06 -8.25 4.44
CA ILE A 90 0.89 -7.19 5.02
C ILE A 90 2.36 -7.50 4.80
N GLN A 91 3.18 -6.46 4.69
CA GLN A 91 4.62 -6.59 4.86
C GLN A 91 4.94 -6.71 6.37
N ASP A 92 5.15 -7.93 6.86
CA ASP A 92 5.45 -8.20 8.27
C ASP A 92 6.93 -8.01 8.61
N ASN A 93 7.82 -8.20 7.63
CA ASN A 93 9.25 -7.98 7.75
C ASN A 93 9.70 -6.73 6.96
N PRO A 94 10.13 -5.64 7.62
CA PRO A 94 10.59 -4.43 6.94
C PRO A 94 11.89 -4.60 6.13
N GLN A 95 12.56 -5.75 6.22
CA GLN A 95 13.81 -6.04 5.50
C GLN A 95 13.58 -6.72 4.15
N THR A 96 12.36 -7.14 3.84
CA THR A 96 12.00 -7.84 2.62
C THR A 96 10.84 -7.14 1.92
N ASP A 97 10.76 -7.28 0.59
CA ASP A 97 9.67 -6.70 -0.22
C ASP A 97 8.51 -7.69 -0.43
N ASP A 98 8.53 -8.84 0.25
CA ASP A 98 7.42 -9.80 0.25
C ASP A 98 6.34 -9.41 1.27
N MET A 99 5.20 -10.08 1.16
CA MET A 99 4.07 -9.87 2.05
C MET A 99 3.57 -11.20 2.60
N LEU A 100 3.18 -11.18 3.87
CA LEU A 100 2.52 -12.26 4.56
C LEU A 100 1.02 -12.26 4.25
N LEU A 101 0.51 -13.36 3.70
CA LEU A 101 -0.91 -13.57 3.44
C LEU A 101 -1.66 -13.81 4.77
N MET A 102 -2.73 -13.06 5.00
CA MET A 102 -3.54 -13.11 6.22
C MET A 102 -4.63 -14.17 6.09
N LEU A 103 -4.40 -15.32 6.72
CA LEU A 103 -5.27 -16.51 6.64
C LEU A 103 -6.44 -16.50 7.64
N ASP A 104 -6.42 -15.59 8.61
CA ASP A 104 -7.34 -15.53 9.75
C ASP A 104 -8.29 -14.32 9.70
N TYR A 105 -8.34 -13.62 8.56
CA TYR A 105 -9.15 -12.40 8.38
C TYR A 105 -10.57 -12.67 7.85
N GLY A 106 -11.06 -13.92 7.96
CA GLY A 106 -12.38 -14.30 7.46
C GLY A 106 -12.45 -14.38 5.93
N ILE A 107 -11.31 -14.69 5.29
CA ILE A 107 -11.19 -14.90 3.84
C ILE A 107 -10.67 -16.32 3.63
N PHE A 108 -11.40 -17.11 2.84
CA PHE A 108 -10.91 -18.39 2.35
C PHE A 108 -10.24 -18.18 1.00
N TYR A 109 -9.04 -18.73 0.85
CA TYR A 109 -8.20 -18.57 -0.33
C TYR A 109 -8.06 -19.88 -1.09
N GLU A 110 -8.33 -19.80 -2.39
CA GLU A 110 -7.99 -20.83 -3.36
C GLU A 110 -7.02 -20.26 -4.40
N PHE A 111 -6.20 -21.11 -4.98
CA PHE A 111 -5.10 -20.73 -5.86
C PHE A 111 -5.20 -21.50 -7.17
N ILE A 112 -5.46 -20.79 -8.27
CA ILE A 112 -5.49 -21.37 -9.61
C ILE A 112 -4.12 -21.12 -10.27
N PRO A 113 -3.39 -22.16 -10.70
CA PRO A 113 -2.17 -21.98 -11.50
C PRO A 113 -2.43 -21.07 -12.72
N LEU A 114 -1.57 -20.07 -12.96
CA LEU A 114 -1.80 -19.15 -14.09
C LEU A 114 -1.88 -19.88 -15.44
N GLU A 115 -1.14 -20.98 -15.62
CA GLU A 115 -1.21 -21.80 -16.84
C GLU A 115 -2.56 -22.52 -17.05
N GLU A 116 -3.39 -22.63 -16.01
CA GLU A 116 -4.72 -23.24 -16.06
C GLU A 116 -5.85 -22.20 -16.10
N LEU A 117 -5.55 -20.91 -16.04
CA LEU A 117 -6.55 -19.86 -15.82
C LEU A 117 -7.68 -19.84 -16.87
N ASP A 118 -7.35 -20.15 -18.13
CA ASP A 118 -8.31 -20.19 -19.24
C ASP A 118 -8.89 -21.60 -19.50
N SER A 119 -8.55 -22.58 -18.65
CA SER A 119 -9.10 -23.92 -18.73
C SER A 119 -10.60 -23.90 -18.42
N PRO A 120 -11.43 -24.73 -19.09
CA PRO A 120 -12.84 -24.84 -18.75
C PRO A 120 -13.10 -25.35 -17.33
N ASN A 121 -12.15 -26.07 -16.72
CA ASN A 121 -12.20 -26.54 -15.34
C ASN A 121 -10.79 -26.44 -14.72
N PRO A 122 -10.37 -25.26 -14.22
CA PRO A 122 -9.07 -25.09 -13.60
C PRO A 122 -9.01 -25.77 -12.23
N SER A 123 -7.82 -26.24 -11.85
CA SER A 123 -7.60 -26.79 -10.51
C SER A 123 -7.47 -25.66 -9.48
N ALA A 124 -8.46 -25.54 -8.59
CA ALA A 124 -8.41 -24.65 -7.44
C ALA A 124 -7.68 -25.36 -6.28
N LEU A 125 -6.51 -24.87 -5.92
CA LEU A 125 -5.67 -25.45 -4.87
C LEU A 125 -5.86 -24.72 -3.54
N THR A 126 -5.66 -25.42 -2.43
CA THR A 126 -5.60 -24.79 -1.10
C THR A 126 -4.18 -24.32 -0.78
N ILE A 127 -4.02 -23.52 0.28
CA ILE A 127 -2.71 -23.02 0.73
C ILE A 127 -1.68 -24.13 1.00
N SER A 128 -2.11 -25.35 1.37
CA SER A 128 -1.18 -26.47 1.60
C SER A 128 -0.62 -27.08 0.31
N ASP A 129 -1.27 -26.82 -0.83
CA ASP A 129 -0.96 -27.47 -2.10
C ASP A 129 -0.17 -26.58 -3.07
N ILE A 130 0.01 -25.30 -2.74
CA ILE A 130 0.79 -24.36 -3.56
C ILE A 130 2.29 -24.65 -3.47
N LYS A 131 3.00 -24.22 -4.51
CA LYS A 131 4.45 -24.39 -4.63
C LYS A 131 5.13 -23.03 -4.67
N LEU A 132 6.28 -22.95 -4.00
CA LEU A 132 7.15 -21.77 -4.06
C LEU A 132 7.52 -21.45 -5.51
N ASN A 133 7.65 -20.15 -5.82
CA ASN A 133 8.07 -19.63 -7.12
C ASN A 133 7.16 -20.05 -8.29
N LYS A 134 5.89 -20.36 -8.01
CA LYS A 134 4.86 -20.57 -9.02
C LYS A 134 3.80 -19.49 -8.88
N ASN A 135 3.35 -18.94 -10.01
CA ASN A 135 2.35 -17.87 -10.01
C ASN A 135 0.94 -18.48 -10.01
N TYR A 136 0.08 -17.90 -9.19
CA TYR A 136 -1.31 -18.31 -9.05
C TYR A 136 -2.21 -17.09 -9.14
N ALA A 137 -3.37 -17.24 -9.76
CA ALA A 137 -4.50 -16.35 -9.53
C ALA A 137 -5.15 -16.74 -8.20
N ILE A 138 -5.47 -15.75 -7.38
CA ILE A 138 -6.15 -15.97 -6.10
C ILE A 138 -7.66 -15.87 -6.35
N VAL A 139 -8.38 -16.90 -5.91
CA VAL A 139 -9.84 -16.88 -5.78
C VAL A 139 -10.15 -16.72 -4.30
N ILE A 140 -11.02 -15.75 -3.99
CA ILE A 140 -11.38 -15.42 -2.61
C ILE A 140 -12.86 -15.71 -2.38
N THR A 141 -13.15 -16.26 -1.21
CA THR A 141 -14.50 -16.29 -0.63
C THR A 141 -14.45 -15.55 0.70
N THR A 142 -15.33 -14.58 0.89
CA THR A 142 -15.33 -13.71 2.07
C THR A 142 -16.65 -13.83 2.83
N ASN A 143 -16.69 -13.37 4.09
CA ASN A 143 -17.88 -13.45 4.96
C ASN A 143 -19.03 -12.50 4.58
N SER A 144 -18.93 -11.80 3.44
CA SER A 144 -19.84 -10.72 3.03
C SER A 144 -21.04 -11.25 2.25
#